data_AF-A0A7S3XZZ0-F1
#
_entry.id   AF-A0A7S3XZZ0-F1
#
_cell.length_a   1.000
_cell.length_b   1.000
_cell.length_c   1.000
_cell.angle_alpha   90.00
_cell.angle_beta   90.00
_cell.angle_gamma   90.00
#
_symmetry.space_group_name_H-M   'P 1'
#
loop_
_entity.id
_entity.type
_entity.pdbx_description
1 polymer ?
#
loop_
_entity_poly.entity_id
_entity_poly.type
_entity_poly.pdbx_seq_one_letter_code
_entity_poly.pdbx_strand_id
1 'polypeptide(L)'
;DALRHLTRIARLLGMPRGNMLLVGVGGSGKRSLTRLASYIARHHTFQITLTKAYNFNALMDDLRALYKRAGQQGQDVTFLFTEAEIKDETFLEVLNGVLMSGEVTNLFPKDELALMAAELRPVALKEVPDFQDTPENLVKFFVDRVRQKLHVAL
;
A
#
# COMPACT_ATOMS: atom_id res chain seq x y z
N ASP A 1 20.39 -6.47 18.29
CA ASP A 1 20.04 -6.24 16.86
C ASP A 1 18.59 -5.83 16.57
N ALA A 2 17.59 -6.32 17.31
CA ALA A 2 16.19 -5.96 17.10
C ALA A 2 15.93 -4.45 17.00
N LEU A 3 16.49 -3.63 17.90
CA LEU A 3 16.36 -2.16 17.85
C LEU A 3 16.94 -1.56 16.57
N ARG A 4 18.08 -2.06 16.07
CA ARG A 4 18.66 -1.58 14.80
C ARG A 4 17.76 -1.90 13.62
N HIS A 5 17.18 -3.10 13.59
CA HIS A 5 16.20 -3.47 12.56
C HIS A 5 14.92 -2.64 12.66
N LEU A 6 14.41 -2.41 13.88
CA LEU A 6 13.27 -1.53 14.11
C LEU A 6 13.53 -0.11 13.58
N THR A 7 14.69 0.49 13.90
CA THR A 7 15.06 1.82 13.40
C THR A 7 15.14 1.86 11.88
N ARG A 8 15.66 0.80 11.25
CA ARG A 8 15.71 0.69 9.78
C ARG A 8 14.31 0.63 9.17
N ILE A 9 13.41 -0.17 9.74
CA ILE A 9 12.02 -0.28 9.29
C ILE A 9 11.29 1.05 9.47
N ALA A 10 11.40 1.66 10.65
CA ALA A 10 10.76 2.95 10.95
C ALA A 10 11.23 4.05 9.98
N ARG A 11 12.53 4.07 9.64
CA ARG A 11 13.06 5.00 8.64
C ARG A 11 12.45 4.76 7.25
N LEU A 12 12.31 3.51 6.81
CA LEU A 12 11.71 3.19 5.52
C LEU A 12 10.23 3.58 5.46
N LEU A 13 9.47 3.33 6.53
CA LEU A 13 8.07 3.75 6.62
C LEU A 13 7.90 5.28 6.55
N GLY A 14 8.90 6.06 7.00
CA GLY A 14 8.88 7.51 6.89
C GLY A 14 9.33 8.07 5.52
N MET A 15 9.76 7.22 4.59
CA MET A 15 10.19 7.64 3.25
C MET A 15 9.06 7.44 2.24
N PRO A 16 8.82 8.38 1.31
CA PRO A 16 7.85 8.18 0.24
C PRO A 16 8.25 6.96 -0.60
N ARG A 17 7.28 6.10 -0.93
CA ARG A 17 7.51 4.83 -1.67
C ARG A 17 8.45 3.87 -0.92
N GLY A 18 8.50 3.95 0.40
CA GLY A 18 9.35 3.12 1.26
C GLY A 18 8.90 1.67 1.41
N ASN A 19 8.86 0.93 0.30
CA ASN A 19 8.64 -0.52 0.30
C ASN A 19 9.90 -1.24 0.80
N MET A 20 9.73 -2.43 1.40
CA MET A 20 10.83 -3.16 2.03
C MET A 20 10.75 -4.67 1.82
N LEU A 21 11.90 -5.29 1.68
CA LEU A 21 12.09 -6.74 1.69
C LEU A 21 12.87 -7.13 2.95
N LEU A 22 12.24 -7.88 3.83
CA LEU A 22 12.75 -8.28 5.13
C LEU A 22 13.32 -9.70 5.04
N VAL A 23 14.63 -9.79 4.85
CA VAL A 23 15.32 -11.08 4.75
C VAL A 23 15.76 -11.57 6.14
N GLY A 24 15.48 -12.84 6.44
CA GLY A 24 16.00 -13.50 7.63
C GLY A 24 15.29 -14.81 7.92
N VAL A 25 15.84 -15.61 8.84
CA VAL A 25 15.27 -16.92 9.23
C VAL A 25 13.91 -16.79 9.92
N GLY A 26 13.15 -17.88 9.96
CA GLY A 26 11.91 -17.97 10.74
C GLY A 26 12.15 -17.63 12.21
N GLY A 27 11.21 -16.92 12.85
CA GLY A 27 11.33 -16.53 14.27
C GLY A 27 12.22 -15.31 14.55
N SER A 28 12.88 -14.72 13.55
CA SER A 28 13.75 -13.53 13.74
C SER A 28 13.02 -12.22 14.09
N GLY A 29 11.70 -12.26 14.25
CA GLY A 29 10.90 -11.11 14.68
C GLY A 29 10.51 -10.12 13.58
N LYS A 30 10.77 -10.41 12.29
CA LYS A 30 10.43 -9.52 11.14
C LYS A 30 9.02 -8.96 11.22
N ARG A 31 8.01 -9.84 11.33
CA ARG A 31 6.60 -9.46 11.44
C ARG A 31 6.33 -8.58 12.66
N SER A 32 6.86 -8.97 13.82
CA SER A 32 6.65 -8.24 15.08
C SER A 32 7.29 -6.85 15.06
N LEU A 33 8.52 -6.74 14.54
CA LEU A 33 9.24 -5.48 14.42
C LEU A 33 8.59 -4.54 13.41
N THR A 34 8.08 -5.07 12.28
CA THR A 34 7.34 -4.25 11.32
C THR A 34 6.03 -3.75 11.89
N ARG A 35 5.24 -4.61 12.54
CA ARG A 35 4.01 -4.18 13.22
C ARG A 35 4.29 -3.12 14.30
N LEU A 36 5.37 -3.29 15.06
CA LEU A 36 5.79 -2.30 16.06
C LEU A 36 6.20 -0.97 15.39
N ALA A 37 6.99 -1.00 14.33
CA ALA A 37 7.37 0.21 13.59
C ALA A 37 6.15 0.93 12.99
N SER A 38 5.23 0.19 12.37
CA SER A 38 3.99 0.73 11.82
C SER A 38 3.11 1.34 12.90
N TYR A 39 3.02 0.70 14.07
CA TYR A 39 2.30 1.25 15.22
C TYR A 39 2.92 2.57 15.70
N ILE A 40 4.25 2.63 15.83
CA ILE A 40 4.98 3.86 16.20
C ILE A 40 4.74 4.97 15.18
N ALA A 41 4.77 4.64 13.89
CA ALA A 41 4.50 5.57 12.79
C ALA A 41 3.01 5.93 12.63
N ARG A 42 2.11 5.30 13.40
CA ARG A 42 0.64 5.45 13.29
C ARG A 42 0.08 5.03 11.93
N HIS A 43 0.75 4.10 11.25
CA HIS A 43 0.25 3.53 10.00
C HIS A 43 -0.88 2.54 10.29
N HIS A 44 -1.89 2.53 9.41
CA HIS A 44 -2.82 1.41 9.38
C HIS A 44 -2.07 0.15 8.93
N THR A 45 -2.02 -0.85 9.80
CA THR A 45 -1.31 -2.10 9.50
C THR A 45 -2.30 -3.13 9.01
N PHE A 46 -2.03 -3.70 7.84
CA PHE A 46 -2.83 -4.77 7.25
C PHE A 46 -1.94 -5.99 6.96
N GLN A 47 -2.47 -7.17 7.23
CA GLN A 47 -1.86 -8.45 6.86
C GLN A 47 -2.97 -9.42 6.49
N ILE A 48 -2.76 -10.15 5.40
CA ILE A 48 -3.72 -11.16 4.94
C ILE A 48 -3.91 -12.22 6.02
N THR A 49 -5.17 -12.53 6.31
CA THR A 49 -5.52 -13.69 7.14
C THR A 49 -5.98 -14.81 6.21
N LEU A 50 -5.06 -15.72 5.90
CA LEU A 50 -5.39 -16.85 5.02
C LEU A 50 -6.48 -17.73 5.64
N THR A 51 -7.52 -17.96 4.85
CA THR A 51 -8.55 -18.98 5.09
C THR A 51 -8.59 -19.92 3.89
N LYS A 52 -9.25 -21.08 4.03
CA LYS A 52 -9.44 -22.00 2.89
C LYS A 52 -10.13 -21.31 1.70
N ALA A 53 -11.01 -20.35 1.98
CA ALA A 53 -11.78 -19.59 1.00
C ALA A 53 -11.04 -18.36 0.44
N TYR A 54 -9.92 -17.94 1.03
CA TYR A 54 -9.17 -16.78 0.55
C TYR A 54 -8.63 -17.06 -0.85
N ASN A 55 -8.98 -16.22 -1.82
CA ASN A 55 -8.66 -16.39 -3.24
C ASN A 55 -8.24 -15.04 -3.85
N PHE A 56 -7.97 -15.04 -5.15
CA PHE A 56 -7.59 -13.83 -5.89
C PHE A 56 -8.59 -12.67 -5.71
N ASN A 57 -9.90 -12.95 -5.75
CA ASN A 57 -10.92 -11.91 -5.58
C ASN A 57 -10.87 -11.29 -4.17
N ALA A 58 -10.64 -12.11 -3.14
CA ALA A 58 -10.46 -11.60 -1.78
C ALA A 58 -9.22 -10.69 -1.67
N LEU A 59 -8.12 -11.03 -2.33
CA LEU A 59 -6.95 -10.16 -2.41
C LEU A 59 -7.26 -8.83 -3.11
N MET A 60 -8.00 -8.88 -4.22
CA MET A 60 -8.41 -7.68 -4.94
C MET A 60 -9.33 -6.79 -4.08
N ASP A 61 -10.23 -7.38 -3.29
CA ASP A 61 -11.09 -6.65 -2.35
C ASP A 61 -10.29 -5.97 -1.23
N ASP A 62 -9.33 -6.70 -0.64
CA ASP A 62 -8.44 -6.14 0.37
C ASP A 62 -7.61 -4.99 -0.22
N LEU A 63 -7.06 -5.15 -1.42
CA LEU A 63 -6.32 -4.10 -2.10
C LEU A 63 -7.20 -2.88 -2.42
N ARG A 64 -8.46 -3.05 -2.83
CA ARG A 64 -9.39 -1.92 -3.00
C ARG A 64 -9.54 -1.13 -1.71
N ALA A 65 -9.69 -1.82 -0.58
CA ALA A 65 -9.78 -1.17 0.73
C ALA A 65 -8.48 -0.43 1.10
N LEU A 66 -7.32 -1.03 0.84
CA LEU A 66 -6.02 -0.38 1.08
C LEU A 66 -5.81 0.85 0.19
N TYR A 67 -6.19 0.77 -1.09
CA TYR A 67 -6.10 1.88 -2.04
C TYR A 67 -7.03 3.03 -1.64
N LYS A 68 -8.24 2.75 -1.16
CA LYS A 68 -9.14 3.79 -0.62
C LYS A 68 -8.55 4.47 0.61
N ARG A 69 -7.95 3.71 1.54
CA ARG A 69 -7.27 4.29 2.72
C ARG A 69 -6.06 5.14 2.33
N ALA A 70 -5.18 4.61 1.49
CA ALA A 70 -3.94 5.28 1.10
C ALA A 70 -4.18 6.47 0.16
N GLY A 71 -4.91 6.24 -0.93
CA GLY A 71 -5.18 7.24 -1.96
C GLY A 71 -6.24 8.26 -1.55
N GLN A 72 -7.46 7.80 -1.25
CA GLN A 72 -8.58 8.70 -1.01
C GLN A 72 -8.51 9.38 0.36
N GLN A 73 -8.24 8.60 1.42
CA GLN A 73 -8.18 9.15 2.79
C GLN A 73 -6.81 9.75 3.12
N GLY A 74 -5.76 9.45 2.34
CA GLY A 74 -4.40 9.90 2.61
C GLY A 74 -3.75 9.30 3.85
N GLN A 75 -4.29 8.18 4.35
CA GLN A 75 -3.79 7.51 5.53
C GLN A 75 -2.55 6.69 5.16
N ASP A 76 -1.48 6.79 5.95
CA ASP A 76 -0.32 5.92 5.78
C ASP A 76 -0.69 4.46 6.15
N VAL A 77 -0.35 3.52 5.26
CA VAL A 77 -0.71 2.11 5.35
C VAL A 77 0.56 1.27 5.26
N THR A 78 0.71 0.30 6.16
CA THR A 78 1.71 -0.77 6.03
C THR A 78 1.02 -2.07 5.69
N PHE A 79 1.26 -2.59 4.49
CA PHE A 79 0.82 -3.90 4.06
C PHE A 79 1.94 -4.91 4.30
N LEU A 80 1.77 -5.75 5.32
CA LEU A 80 2.60 -6.93 5.57
C LEU A 80 2.14 -8.07 4.67
N PHE A 81 3.02 -8.52 3.78
CA PHE A 81 2.78 -9.64 2.90
C PHE A 81 3.95 -10.61 3.00
N THR A 82 3.71 -11.88 3.24
CA THR A 82 4.77 -12.86 3.53
C THR A 82 4.63 -14.09 2.65
N GLU A 83 5.71 -14.85 2.48
CA GLU A 83 5.70 -16.07 1.65
C GLU A 83 4.59 -17.06 2.04
N ALA A 84 4.25 -17.13 3.33
CA ALA A 84 3.19 -17.98 3.83
C ALA A 84 1.79 -17.58 3.34
N GLU A 85 1.61 -16.38 2.82
CA GLU A 85 0.34 -15.84 2.30
C GLU A 85 0.20 -15.98 0.78
N ILE A 86 1.25 -16.44 0.09
CA ILE A 86 1.22 -16.68 -1.36
C ILE A 86 0.46 -17.99 -1.61
N LYS A 87 -0.74 -17.89 -2.18
CA LYS A 87 -1.56 -19.06 -2.55
C LYS A 87 -1.33 -19.52 -3.99
N ASP A 88 -1.09 -18.58 -4.90
CA ASP A 88 -0.81 -18.82 -6.31
C ASP A 88 0.04 -17.67 -6.89
N GLU A 89 0.52 -17.84 -8.12
CA GLU A 89 1.41 -16.86 -8.79
C GLU A 89 0.72 -15.52 -9.07
N THR A 90 -0.61 -15.48 -9.20
CA THR A 90 -1.35 -14.26 -9.52
C THR A 90 -1.27 -13.22 -8.39
N PHE A 91 -1.03 -13.66 -7.15
CA PHE A 91 -0.80 -12.76 -6.02
C PHE A 91 0.48 -11.93 -6.23
N LEU A 92 1.52 -12.56 -6.79
CA LEU A 92 2.80 -11.91 -7.06
C LEU A 92 2.70 -10.93 -8.23
N GLU A 93 1.91 -11.24 -9.25
CA GLU A 93 1.63 -10.33 -10.36
C GLU A 93 0.96 -9.04 -9.87
N VAL A 94 -0.03 -9.17 -8.99
CA VAL A 94 -0.72 -8.02 -8.40
C VAL A 94 0.22 -7.18 -7.54
N LEU A 95 1.02 -7.81 -6.68
CA LEU A 95 2.00 -7.10 -5.87
C LEU A 95 3.04 -6.37 -6.72
N ASN A 96 3.45 -6.97 -7.84
CA ASN A 96 4.35 -6.31 -8.77
C ASN A 96 3.72 -5.03 -9.36
N GLY A 97 2.43 -5.06 -9.69
CA GLY A 97 1.68 -3.86 -10.10
C GLY A 97 1.68 -2.76 -9.03
N VAL A 98 1.42 -3.13 -7.76
CA VAL A 98 1.48 -2.20 -6.62
C VAL A 98 2.87 -1.58 -6.47
N LEU A 99 3.94 -2.38 -6.60
CA LEU A 99 5.31 -1.95 -6.37
C LEU A 99 5.88 -1.11 -7.53
N MET A 100 5.62 -1.49 -8.77
CA MET A 100 6.21 -0.84 -9.95
C MET A 100 5.49 0.47 -10.31
N SER A 101 4.21 0.38 -10.65
CA SER A 101 3.42 1.51 -11.13
C SER A 101 2.50 2.08 -10.07
N GLY A 102 2.15 1.29 -9.04
CA GLY A 102 1.03 1.61 -8.14
C GLY A 102 -0.33 1.34 -8.79
N GLU A 103 -0.36 0.76 -9.99
CA GLU A 103 -1.57 0.43 -10.73
C GLU A 103 -1.74 -1.08 -10.78
N VAL A 104 -2.94 -1.53 -10.43
CA VAL A 104 -3.34 -2.93 -10.51
C VAL A 104 -4.47 -3.06 -11.53
N THR A 105 -4.27 -3.92 -12.51
CA THR A 105 -5.26 -4.16 -13.58
C THR A 105 -6.58 -4.62 -12.99
N ASN A 106 -7.69 -4.03 -13.46
CA ASN A 106 -9.05 -4.35 -13.02
C ASN A 106 -9.30 -4.17 -11.50
N LEU A 107 -8.47 -3.37 -10.80
CA LEU A 107 -8.71 -3.09 -9.39
C LEU A 107 -9.97 -2.26 -9.19
N PHE A 108 -10.15 -1.20 -9.96
CA PHE A 108 -11.35 -0.37 -9.97
C PHE A 108 -11.94 -0.28 -11.38
N PRO A 109 -13.28 -0.28 -11.51
CA PRO A 109 -13.94 0.24 -12.71
C PRO A 109 -13.46 1.67 -13.00
N LYS A 110 -13.31 2.03 -14.28
CA LYS A 110 -12.82 3.36 -14.67
C LYS A 110 -13.68 4.50 -14.09
N ASP A 111 -14.99 4.30 -14.07
CA ASP A 111 -15.95 5.29 -13.54
C ASP A 111 -15.80 5.46 -12.02
N GLU A 112 -15.60 4.37 -11.27
CA GLU A 112 -15.37 4.43 -9.82
C GLU A 112 -14.06 5.16 -9.52
N LEU A 113 -12.99 4.85 -10.26
CA LEU A 113 -11.69 5.50 -10.09
C LEU A 113 -11.77 7.01 -10.38
N ALA A 114 -12.45 7.40 -11.46
CA ALA A 114 -12.65 8.80 -11.81
C ALA A 114 -13.44 9.56 -10.74
N LEU A 115 -14.47 8.95 -10.16
CA LEU A 115 -15.25 9.54 -9.06
C LEU A 115 -14.40 9.74 -7.80
N MET A 116 -13.65 8.71 -7.37
CA MET A 116 -12.74 8.84 -6.23
C MET A 116 -11.66 9.90 -6.45
N ALA A 117 -11.12 9.98 -7.67
CA ALA A 117 -10.13 10.98 -8.04
C ALA A 117 -10.72 12.40 -8.05
N ALA A 118 -11.97 12.56 -8.50
CA ALA A 118 -12.66 13.85 -8.49
C ALA A 118 -12.85 14.42 -7.08
N GLU A 119 -13.13 13.56 -6.09
CA GLU A 119 -13.23 13.97 -4.68
C GLU A 119 -11.90 14.48 -4.10
N LEU A 120 -10.77 14.11 -4.71
CA LEU A 120 -9.45 14.57 -4.31
C LEU A 120 -9.04 15.91 -4.90
N ARG A 121 -9.83 16.50 -5.81
CA ARG A 121 -9.56 17.82 -6.39
C ARG A 121 -9.17 18.91 -5.37
N PRO A 122 -9.91 19.15 -4.27
CA PRO A 122 -9.53 20.17 -3.30
C PRO A 122 -8.20 19.87 -2.61
N VAL A 123 -7.86 18.59 -2.45
CA VAL A 123 -6.58 18.16 -1.86
C VAL A 123 -5.44 18.36 -2.86
N ALA A 124 -5.65 17.98 -4.12
CA ALA A 124 -4.67 18.13 -5.20
C ALA A 124 -4.29 19.60 -5.41
N LEU A 125 -5.27 20.50 -5.50
CA LEU A 125 -5.06 21.95 -5.64
C LEU A 125 -4.31 22.57 -4.45
N LYS A 126 -4.38 21.95 -3.26
CA LYS A 126 -3.70 22.43 -2.06
C LYS A 126 -2.28 21.88 -1.91
N GLU A 127 -2.08 20.61 -2.24
CA GLU A 127 -0.80 19.90 -2.04
C GLU A 127 0.16 20.05 -3.22
N VAL A 128 -0.35 20.28 -4.43
CA VAL A 128 0.46 20.38 -5.66
C VAL A 128 0.39 21.81 -6.20
N PRO A 129 1.51 22.57 -6.18
CA PRO A 129 1.59 23.86 -6.84
C PRO A 129 1.30 23.73 -8.34
N ASP A 130 0.54 24.69 -8.89
CA ASP A 130 0.20 24.74 -10.32
C ASP A 130 -0.50 23.48 -10.86
N PHE A 131 -1.27 22.79 -10.01
CA PHE A 131 -2.00 21.60 -10.40
C PHE A 131 -3.00 21.90 -11.52
N GLN A 132 -2.85 21.21 -12.64
CA GLN A 132 -3.77 21.27 -13.77
C GLN A 132 -4.98 20.37 -13.50
N ASP A 133 -6.15 20.97 -13.27
CA ASP A 133 -7.40 20.28 -12.95
C ASP A 133 -8.01 19.58 -14.18
N THR A 134 -7.42 18.44 -14.56
CA THR A 134 -7.99 17.52 -15.55
C THR A 134 -8.29 16.16 -14.90
N PRO A 135 -9.27 15.40 -15.44
CA PRO A 135 -9.59 14.06 -14.92
C PRO A 135 -8.36 13.12 -14.88
N GLU A 136 -7.51 13.18 -15.89
CA GLU A 136 -6.30 12.35 -15.98
C GLU A 136 -5.29 12.72 -14.88
N ASN A 137 -5.11 14.01 -14.62
CA ASN A 137 -4.20 14.48 -13.57
C ASN A 137 -4.72 14.14 -12.17
N LEU A 138 -6.03 14.15 -11.96
CA LEU A 138 -6.63 13.73 -10.70
C LEU A 138 -6.44 12.23 -10.45
N VAL A 139 -6.62 11.39 -11.48
CA VAL A 139 -6.33 9.95 -11.37
C VAL A 139 -4.85 9.71 -11.10
N LYS A 140 -3.97 10.42 -11.80
CA LYS A 140 -2.53 10.37 -11.54
C LYS A 140 -2.18 10.79 -10.12
N PHE A 141 -2.79 11.86 -9.61
CA PHE A 141 -2.62 12.30 -8.22
C PHE A 141 -3.06 11.23 -7.23
N PHE A 142 -4.21 10.57 -7.46
CA PHE A 142 -4.66 9.44 -6.65
C PHE A 142 -3.62 8.31 -6.62
N VAL A 143 -3.11 7.88 -7.79
CA VAL A 143 -2.11 6.80 -7.88
C VAL A 143 -0.81 7.21 -7.19
N ASP A 144 -0.32 8.44 -7.41
CA ASP A 144 0.89 8.92 -6.75
C ASP A 144 0.74 8.97 -5.23
N ARG A 145 -0.43 9.37 -4.74
CA ARG A 145 -0.76 9.36 -3.31
C ARG A 145 -0.79 7.93 -2.75
N VAL A 146 -1.39 6.97 -3.46
CA VAL A 146 -1.31 5.55 -3.09
C VAL A 146 0.15 5.10 -2.98
N ARG A 147 1.00 5.39 -3.98
CA ARG A 147 2.41 4.98 -3.96
C ARG A 147 3.21 5.60 -2.81
N GLN A 148 2.84 6.82 -2.40
CA GLN A 148 3.50 7.50 -1.29
C GLN A 148 3.06 6.96 0.07
N LYS A 149 1.80 6.53 0.19
CA LYS A 149 1.14 6.18 1.46
C LYS A 149 0.99 4.68 1.71
N LEU A 150 1.02 3.85 0.67
CA LEU A 150 0.94 2.39 0.78
C LEU A 150 2.35 1.80 0.75
N HIS A 151 2.81 1.33 1.90
CA HIS A 151 4.12 0.69 2.07
C HIS A 151 3.97 -0.82 2.16
N VAL A 152 4.55 -1.54 1.22
CA VAL A 152 4.56 -3.01 1.23
C VAL A 152 5.81 -3.51 1.95
N ALA A 153 5.62 -4.40 2.93
CA ALA A 153 6.68 -5.08 3.65
C ALA A 153 6.61 -6.59 3.36
N LEU A 154 7.58 -7.06 2.57
CA LEU A 154 7.77 -8.44 2.13
C LEU A 154 8.66 -9.23 3.10
#